data_AF-A0A562M6A1-F1
#
_entry.id   AF-A0A562M6A1-F1
#
_cell.length_a   1.000
_cell.length_b   1.000
_cell.length_c   1.000
_cell.angle_alpha   90.00
_cell.angle_beta   90.00
_cell.angle_gamma   90.00
#
_symmetry.space_group_name_H-M   'P 1'
#
loop_
_entity.id
_entity.type
_entity.pdbx_description
1 polymer ?
#
loop_
_entity_poly.entity_id
_entity_poly.type
_entity_poly.pdbx_seq_one_letter_code
_entity_poly.pdbx_strand_id
1 'polypeptide(L)'
;MLMWILVNSFQQKFPKAKKVDWELKGNVYEAEFETGLFGIDQEAWFQHNGKLLRYKTEINKRELPKSVLDRVKRDFPGYSIEDAKKITAEQKVSYAFEVKSRKEEWKLVLDSEGNVLTKVRD
;
A
#
# COMPACT_ATOMS: atom_id res chain seq x y z
N MET A 1 14.92 -24.80 3.40
CA MET A 1 13.61 -25.11 2.77
C MET A 1 12.60 -23.98 2.90
N LEU A 2 12.41 -23.37 4.09
CA LEU A 2 11.47 -22.25 4.29
C LEU A 2 11.67 -21.06 3.32
N MET A 3 12.93 -20.66 3.09
CA MET A 3 13.25 -19.58 2.14
C MET A 3 12.79 -19.89 0.69
N TRP A 4 12.88 -21.15 0.26
CA TRP A 4 12.42 -21.55 -1.07
C TRP A 4 10.89 -21.47 -1.21
N ILE A 5 10.15 -21.87 -0.17
CA ILE A 5 8.68 -21.78 -0.15
C ILE A 5 8.22 -20.32 -0.25
N LEU A 6 8.87 -19.43 0.49
CA LEU A 6 8.63 -17.99 0.45
C LEU A 6 8.83 -17.44 -0.96
N VAL A 7 10.02 -17.63 -1.55
CA VAL A 7 10.36 -17.09 -2.88
C VAL A 7 9.45 -17.68 -3.96
N ASN A 8 9.13 -18.98 -3.88
CA ASN A 8 8.22 -19.60 -4.82
C ASN A 8 6.79 -19.03 -4.71
N SER A 9 6.29 -18.83 -3.49
CA SER A 9 4.96 -18.23 -3.25
C SER A 9 4.89 -16.78 -3.76
N PHE A 10 5.97 -16.01 -3.56
CA PHE A 10 6.11 -14.67 -4.11
C PHE A 10 6.06 -14.69 -5.65
N GLN A 11 6.86 -15.53 -6.30
CA GLN A 11 6.91 -15.63 -7.77
C GLN A 11 5.57 -16.06 -8.37
N GLN A 12 4.83 -16.97 -7.72
CA GLN A 12 3.49 -17.36 -8.16
C GLN A 12 2.49 -16.19 -8.09
N LYS A 13 2.56 -15.36 -7.04
CA LYS A 13 1.67 -14.21 -6.86
C LYS A 13 2.06 -13.03 -7.74
N PHE A 14 3.34 -12.80 -7.94
CA PHE A 14 3.90 -11.65 -8.65
C PHE A 14 4.84 -12.11 -9.79
N PRO A 15 4.34 -12.84 -10.80
CA PRO A 15 5.18 -13.43 -11.85
C PRO A 15 5.87 -12.40 -12.75
N LYS A 16 5.47 -11.12 -12.66
CA LYS A 16 6.05 -9.99 -13.40
C LYS A 16 6.93 -9.08 -12.55
N ALA A 17 7.18 -9.44 -11.28
CA ALA A 17 8.01 -8.64 -10.39
C ALA A 17 9.44 -8.53 -10.95
N LYS A 18 10.01 -7.34 -10.81
CA LYS A 18 11.40 -7.02 -11.16
C LYS A 18 12.04 -6.25 -10.02
N LYS A 19 13.38 -6.22 -10.00
CA LYS A 19 14.18 -5.49 -9.00
C LYS A 19 13.71 -5.77 -7.56
N VAL A 20 13.55 -7.05 -7.24
CA VAL A 20 13.03 -7.47 -5.94
C VAL A 20 14.12 -7.32 -4.90
N ASP A 21 13.86 -6.52 -3.87
CA ASP A 21 14.67 -6.44 -2.66
C ASP A 21 13.91 -7.05 -1.49
N TRP A 22 14.61 -7.72 -0.59
CA TRP A 22 14.03 -8.45 0.53
C TRP A 22 14.62 -7.98 1.86
N GLU A 23 13.74 -7.64 2.80
CA GLU A 23 14.13 -7.29 4.16
C GLU A 23 13.36 -8.12 5.19
N LEU A 24 14.05 -8.61 6.22
CA LEU A 24 13.39 -9.25 7.37
C LEU A 24 13.04 -8.18 8.41
N LYS A 25 11.75 -7.89 8.57
CA LYS A 25 11.24 -6.95 9.58
C LYS A 25 10.56 -7.72 10.71
N GLY A 26 11.30 -7.95 11.80
CA GLY A 26 10.84 -8.81 12.89
C GLY A 26 10.70 -10.26 12.42
N ASN A 27 9.46 -10.78 12.40
CA ASN A 27 9.16 -12.17 12.03
C ASN A 27 8.54 -12.33 10.62
N VAL A 28 8.54 -11.26 9.82
CA VAL A 28 7.96 -11.24 8.47
C VAL A 28 8.97 -10.73 7.45
N TYR A 29 8.89 -11.25 6.24
CA TYR A 29 9.70 -10.78 5.11
C TYR A 29 8.92 -9.75 4.32
N GLU A 30 9.53 -8.60 4.08
CA GLU A 30 9.04 -7.60 3.14
C GLU A 30 9.78 -7.75 1.82
N ALA A 31 9.02 -7.80 0.73
CA ALA A 31 9.54 -7.70 -0.62
C ALA A 31 9.15 -6.34 -1.18
N GLU A 32 10.14 -5.53 -1.54
CA GLU A 32 9.97 -4.32 -2.34
C GLU A 32 10.31 -4.67 -3.79
N PHE A 33 9.45 -4.29 -4.74
CA PHE A 33 9.64 -4.67 -6.14
C PHE A 33 8.89 -3.75 -7.10
N GLU A 34 9.33 -3.74 -8.35
CA GLU A 34 8.68 -3.01 -9.42
C GLU A 34 7.79 -3.92 -10.27
N THR A 35 6.68 -3.37 -10.76
CA THR A 35 5.84 -4.04 -11.78
C THR A 35 5.52 -3.12 -12.96
N GLY A 36 5.13 -3.74 -14.08
CA GLY A 36 4.77 -3.02 -15.30
C GLY A 36 5.97 -2.53 -16.11
N LEU A 37 5.69 -1.69 -17.10
CA LEU A 37 6.71 -1.12 -18.00
C LEU A 37 7.39 0.12 -17.40
N PHE A 38 6.68 0.85 -16.54
CA PHE A 38 7.13 2.11 -15.97
C PHE A 38 7.71 1.98 -14.56
N GLY A 39 7.80 0.74 -14.02
CA GLY A 39 8.40 0.49 -12.71
C GLY A 39 7.56 1.03 -11.57
N ILE A 40 6.30 0.58 -11.44
CA ILE A 40 5.44 0.98 -10.33
C ILE A 40 5.86 0.20 -9.09
N ASP A 41 6.19 0.92 -8.02
CA ASP A 41 6.67 0.34 -6.76
C ASP A 41 5.56 -0.40 -6.01
N GLN A 42 5.96 -1.52 -5.42
CA GLN A 42 5.08 -2.48 -4.75
C GLN A 42 5.78 -3.00 -3.50
N GLU A 43 5.01 -3.20 -2.42
CA GLU A 43 5.52 -3.77 -1.18
C GLU A 43 4.63 -4.95 -0.77
N ALA A 44 5.21 -6.11 -0.45
CA ALA A 44 4.45 -7.27 0.00
C ALA A 44 5.11 -7.96 1.20
N TRP A 45 4.31 -8.28 2.22
CA TRP A 45 4.78 -8.94 3.44
C TRP A 45 4.34 -10.39 3.47
N PHE A 46 5.28 -11.27 3.78
CA PHE A 46 5.08 -12.70 3.81
C PHE A 46 5.56 -13.31 5.13
N GLN A 47 4.88 -14.39 5.54
CA GLN A 47 5.42 -15.31 6.54
C GLN A 47 6.44 -16.27 5.92
N HIS A 48 7.25 -16.89 6.77
CA HIS A 48 8.25 -17.91 6.43
C HIS A 48 7.68 -19.11 5.62
N ASN A 49 6.36 -19.35 5.71
CA ASN A 49 5.67 -20.42 4.98
C ASN A 49 5.08 -19.96 3.63
N GLY A 50 5.37 -18.73 3.19
CA GLY A 50 4.87 -18.19 1.92
C GLY A 50 3.46 -17.58 1.99
N LYS A 51 2.83 -17.51 3.18
CA LYS A 51 1.55 -16.80 3.34
C LYS A 51 1.74 -15.30 3.15
N LEU A 52 1.04 -14.71 2.18
CA LEU A 52 0.93 -13.26 2.01
C LEU A 52 0.07 -12.67 3.14
N LEU A 53 0.64 -11.73 3.88
CA LEU A 53 -0.02 -11.04 5.00
C LEU A 53 -0.60 -9.69 4.57
N ARG A 54 0.19 -8.94 3.80
CA ARG A 54 -0.14 -7.58 3.36
C ARG A 54 0.46 -7.33 1.99
N TYR A 55 -0.23 -6.54 1.19
CA TYR A 55 0.24 -6.05 -0.09
C TYR A 55 -0.12 -4.57 -0.22
N LYS A 56 0.86 -3.74 -0.59
CA LYS A 56 0.67 -2.34 -0.95
C LYS A 56 1.03 -2.15 -2.41
N THR A 57 0.16 -1.42 -3.10
CA THR A 57 0.36 -1.02 -4.49
C THR A 57 0.12 0.47 -4.61
N GLU A 58 1.04 1.18 -5.23
CA GLU A 58 0.80 2.57 -5.64
C GLU A 58 -0.36 2.62 -6.64
N ILE A 59 -1.25 3.60 -6.47
CA ILE A 59 -2.41 3.82 -7.33
C ILE A 59 -2.53 5.30 -7.69
N ASN A 60 -3.18 5.60 -8.81
CA ASN A 60 -3.56 6.96 -9.10
C ASN A 60 -4.66 7.42 -8.13
N LYS A 61 -4.64 8.70 -7.70
CA LYS A 61 -5.72 9.26 -6.87
C LYS A 61 -7.12 9.09 -7.46
N ARG A 62 -7.25 8.97 -8.78
CA ARG A 62 -8.53 8.72 -9.47
C ARG A 62 -9.08 7.32 -9.22
N GLU A 63 -8.25 6.39 -8.74
CA GLU A 63 -8.65 5.03 -8.38
C GLU A 63 -9.14 4.92 -6.92
N LEU A 64 -9.03 5.99 -6.14
CA LEU A 64 -9.62 6.03 -4.80
C LEU A 64 -11.15 5.95 -4.87
N PRO A 65 -11.79 5.22 -3.94
CA PRO A 65 -13.24 5.17 -3.86
C PRO A 65 -13.85 6.56 -3.69
N LYS A 66 -15.04 6.76 -4.27
CA LYS A 66 -15.77 8.03 -4.14
C LYS A 66 -15.98 8.44 -2.67
N SER A 67 -16.28 7.48 -1.79
CA SER A 67 -16.41 7.67 -0.34
C SER A 67 -15.14 8.28 0.29
N VAL A 68 -13.97 7.77 -0.09
CA VAL A 68 -12.66 8.28 0.36
C VAL A 68 -12.43 9.70 -0.17
N LEU A 69 -12.69 9.93 -1.46
CA LEU A 69 -12.54 11.27 -2.07
C LEU A 69 -13.47 12.30 -1.43
N ASP A 70 -14.74 11.95 -1.22
CA ASP A 70 -15.75 12.81 -0.60
C ASP A 70 -15.38 13.12 0.87
N ARG A 71 -14.85 12.12 1.59
CA ARG A 71 -14.32 12.29 2.95
C ARG A 71 -13.21 13.33 2.99
N VAL A 72 -12.21 13.20 2.12
CA VAL A 72 -11.07 14.13 2.07
C VAL A 72 -11.52 15.53 1.69
N LYS A 73 -12.38 15.65 0.67
CA LYS A 73 -12.88 16.95 0.22
C LYS A 73 -13.59 17.73 1.33
N ARG A 74 -14.33 17.02 2.19
CA ARG A 74 -15.06 17.62 3.32
C ARG A 74 -14.13 18.03 4.46
N ASP A 75 -13.22 17.14 4.86
CA ASP A 75 -12.39 17.33 6.06
C ASP A 75 -11.14 18.19 5.77
N PHE A 76 -10.67 18.23 4.53
CA PHE A 76 -9.45 18.92 4.08
C PHE A 76 -9.72 19.78 2.83
N PRO A 77 -10.59 20.80 2.91
CA PRO A 77 -10.93 21.63 1.76
C PRO A 77 -9.69 22.35 1.22
N GLY A 78 -9.41 22.17 -0.08
CA GLY A 78 -8.29 22.80 -0.77
C GLY A 78 -6.95 22.05 -0.66
N TYR A 79 -6.89 20.90 0.02
CA TYR A 79 -5.69 20.06 0.07
C TYR A 79 -5.57 19.20 -1.19
N SER A 80 -4.34 18.90 -1.63
CA SER A 80 -4.05 17.88 -2.64
C SER A 80 -3.96 16.50 -2.00
N ILE A 81 -4.27 15.45 -2.78
CA ILE A 81 -3.98 14.06 -2.44
C ILE A 81 -2.74 13.63 -3.21
N GLU A 82 -1.74 13.11 -2.50
CA GLU A 82 -0.45 12.64 -3.01
C GLU A 82 -0.15 11.21 -2.49
N ASP A 83 0.74 10.50 -3.18
CA ASP A 83 1.28 9.18 -2.81
C ASP A 83 0.24 8.14 -2.38
N ALA A 84 -0.84 8.02 -3.17
CA ALA A 84 -1.92 7.11 -2.89
C ALA A 84 -1.49 5.64 -3.08
N LYS A 85 -1.68 4.84 -2.04
CA LYS A 85 -1.42 3.39 -2.02
C LYS A 85 -2.69 2.64 -1.62
N LYS A 86 -3.04 1.60 -2.37
CA LYS A 86 -4.03 0.60 -1.95
C LYS A 86 -3.33 -0.46 -1.10
N ILE A 87 -3.87 -0.71 0.08
CA ILE A 87 -3.42 -1.74 1.02
C ILE A 87 -4.44 -2.88 0.99
N THR A 88 -3.99 -4.11 0.77
CA THR A 88 -4.79 -5.32 0.99
C THR A 88 -4.15 -6.15 2.10
N ALA A 89 -4.89 -6.39 3.18
CA ALA A 89 -4.45 -7.24 4.29
C ALA A 89 -5.64 -8.05 4.82
N GLU A 90 -5.47 -9.36 4.98
CA GLU A 90 -6.54 -10.26 5.47
C GLU A 90 -7.89 -10.08 4.74
N GLN A 91 -7.85 -9.90 3.41
CA GLN A 91 -9.02 -9.64 2.55
C GLN A 91 -9.73 -8.28 2.79
N LYS A 92 -9.21 -7.44 3.68
CA LYS A 92 -9.65 -6.06 3.86
C LYS A 92 -8.83 -5.13 2.98
N VAL A 93 -9.52 -4.13 2.41
CA VAL A 93 -8.89 -3.08 1.60
C VAL A 93 -8.95 -1.77 2.36
N SER A 94 -7.82 -1.08 2.41
CA SER A 94 -7.72 0.30 2.87
C SER A 94 -6.81 1.10 1.94
N TYR A 95 -6.81 2.42 2.10
CA TYR A 95 -6.10 3.37 1.25
C TYR A 95 -5.26 4.27 2.12
N ALA A 96 -3.95 4.25 1.90
CA ALA A 96 -3.01 5.18 2.51
C ALA A 96 -2.67 6.27 1.50
N PHE A 97 -2.60 7.53 1.95
CA PHE A 97 -2.23 8.66 1.10
C PHE A 97 -1.87 9.85 1.98
N GLU A 98 -1.18 10.80 1.38
CA GLU A 98 -0.91 12.10 1.99
C GLU A 98 -1.97 13.10 1.54
N VAL A 99 -2.41 13.95 2.48
CA VAL A 99 -3.16 15.16 2.16
C VAL A 99 -2.33 16.37 2.52
N LYS A 100 -2.09 17.22 1.52
CA LYS A 100 -1.10 18.30 1.61
C LYS A 100 -1.71 19.66 1.29
N SER A 101 -1.31 20.66 2.06
CA SER A 101 -1.48 22.07 1.76
C SER A 101 -0.12 22.76 1.76
N ARG A 102 -0.10 24.07 1.52
CA ARG A 102 1.13 24.86 1.64
C ARG A 102 1.73 24.91 3.04
N LYS A 103 0.97 24.54 4.08
CA LYS A 103 1.36 24.70 5.49
C LYS A 103 1.44 23.39 6.26
N GLU A 104 0.69 22.39 5.84
CA GLU A 104 0.50 21.15 6.59
C GLU A 104 0.44 19.97 5.65
N GLU A 105 0.94 18.85 6.16
CA GLU A 105 0.86 17.55 5.53
C GLU A 105 0.35 16.54 6.56
N TRP A 106 -0.55 15.67 6.11
CA TRP A 106 -1.13 14.63 6.95
C TRP A 106 -1.09 13.30 6.22
N LYS A 107 -0.61 12.26 6.89
CA LYS A 107 -0.68 10.87 6.44
C LYS A 107 -1.98 10.25 6.94
N LEU A 108 -2.81 9.81 5.99
CA LEU A 108 -4.11 9.22 6.27
C LEU A 108 -4.15 7.75 5.85
N VAL A 109 -4.91 6.94 6.60
CA VAL A 109 -5.35 5.62 6.16
C VAL A 109 -6.86 5.53 6.34
N LEU A 110 -7.59 5.32 5.25
CA LEU A 110 -9.05 5.18 5.26
C LEU A 110 -9.46 3.81 4.75
N ASP A 111 -10.58 3.28 5.22
CA ASP A 111 -11.21 2.11 4.59
C ASP A 111 -11.96 2.49 3.31
N SER A 112 -12.55 1.49 2.63
CA SER A 112 -13.33 1.69 1.40
C SER A 112 -14.61 2.51 1.58
N GLU A 113 -15.08 2.72 2.81
CA GLU A 113 -16.27 3.52 3.13
C GLU A 113 -15.91 4.96 3.52
N GLY A 114 -14.62 5.29 3.58
CA GLY A 114 -14.13 6.62 3.97
C GLY A 114 -14.05 6.82 5.49
N ASN A 115 -14.10 5.74 6.28
CA ASN A 115 -13.81 5.81 7.71
C ASN A 115 -12.31 5.94 7.92
N VAL A 116 -11.90 6.84 8.82
CA VAL A 116 -10.49 7.09 9.11
C VAL A 116 -10.00 6.03 10.09
N LEU A 117 -9.03 5.23 9.65
CA LEU A 117 -8.32 4.25 10.46
C LEU A 117 -7.07 4.87 11.10
N THR A 118 -6.38 5.75 10.36
CA THR A 118 -5.18 6.44 10.83
C THR A 118 -5.19 7.89 10.34
N LYS A 119 -4.76 8.81 11.21
CA LYS A 119 -4.48 10.21 10.87
C LYS A 119 -3.28 10.68 11.69
N VAL A 120 -2.17 10.97 11.03
CA VAL A 120 -0.93 11.46 11.66
C VAL A 120 -0.47 12.70 10.91
N ARG A 121 0.01 13.71 11.63
CA ARG A 121 0.63 14.89 11.04
C ARG A 121 2.10 14.59 10.78
N ASP A 122 2.59 14.94 9.59
CA ASP A 122 4.02 14.87 9.29
C ASP A 122 4.78 16.07 9.86
#